data_AF-A0A533UND6-F1
#
_entry.id   AF-A0A533UND6-F1
#
_cell.length_a   1.000
_cell.length_b   1.000
_cell.length_c   1.000
_cell.angle_alpha   90.00
_cell.angle_beta   90.00
_cell.angle_gamma   90.00
#
_symmetry.space_group_name_H-M   'P 1'
#
loop_
_entity.id
_entity.type
_entity.pdbx_description
1 polymer ?
#
loop_
_entity_poly.entity_id
_entity_poly.type
_entity_poly.pdbx_seq_one_letter_code
_entity_poly.pdbx_strand_id
1 'polypeptide(L)'
;STDLEENLGELDVLYVTRIQKERFADVEEYVKVKGSYKIVPDMLKKMKDDAIIMHPLPRLDEISPDLDSTKQAKYFKQAEYGKDTRAALLALILNENGF
;
A
#
# COMPACT_ATOMS: atom_id res chain seq x y z
N SER A 1 -0.10 -9.48 -16.60
CA SER A 1 -1.23 -10.33 -16.21
C SER A 1 -2.27 -9.46 -15.51
N THR A 2 -3.56 -9.76 -15.64
CA THR A 2 -4.65 -9.06 -14.94
C THR A 2 -5.04 -9.75 -13.63
N ASP A 3 -4.46 -10.90 -13.32
CA ASP A 3 -4.72 -11.64 -12.09
C ASP A 3 -3.61 -11.40 -11.07
N LEU A 4 -3.98 -10.80 -9.94
CA LEU A 4 -3.06 -10.52 -8.84
C LEU A 4 -2.52 -11.83 -8.24
N GLU A 5 -3.37 -12.85 -8.07
CA GLU A 5 -3.01 -14.07 -7.35
C GLU A 5 -1.98 -14.93 -8.08
N GLU A 6 -1.97 -14.91 -9.41
CA GLU A 6 -1.01 -15.64 -10.24
C GLU A 6 0.44 -15.17 -10.01
N ASN A 7 0.62 -13.89 -9.65
CA ASN A 7 1.94 -13.26 -9.61
C ASN A 7 2.47 -13.03 -8.19
N LEU A 8 1.66 -13.28 -7.14
CA LEU A 8 2.04 -12.99 -5.75
C LEU A 8 3.34 -13.66 -5.30
N GLY A 9 3.64 -14.86 -5.81
CA GLY A 9 4.83 -15.63 -5.44
C GLY A 9 6.14 -15.03 -5.94
N GLU A 10 6.08 -14.13 -6.93
CA GLU A 10 7.25 -13.50 -7.54
C GLU A 10 7.53 -12.12 -6.94
N LEU A 11 6.56 -11.51 -6.26
CA LEU A 11 6.67 -10.14 -5.74
C LEU A 11 7.49 -10.07 -4.45
N ASP A 12 8.44 -9.14 -4.40
CA ASP A 12 9.11 -8.73 -3.16
C ASP A 12 8.34 -7.61 -2.44
N VAL A 13 7.66 -6.76 -3.21
CA VAL A 13 6.87 -5.63 -2.71
C VAL A 13 5.53 -5.59 -3.42
N LEU A 14 4.44 -5.63 -2.63
CA LEU A 14 3.09 -5.37 -3.10
C LEU A 14 2.67 -3.96 -2.67
N TYR A 15 2.62 -3.02 -3.62
CA TYR A 15 2.19 -1.65 -3.38
C TYR A 15 0.72 -1.50 -3.77
N VAL A 16 -0.16 -1.32 -2.78
CA VAL A 16 -1.61 -1.27 -2.97
C VAL A 16 -2.07 0.19 -2.93
N THR A 17 -3.07 0.52 -3.73
CA THR A 17 -3.71 1.84 -3.72
C THR A 17 -5.21 1.72 -3.57
N ARG A 18 -5.81 2.69 -2.89
CA ARG A 18 -7.26 2.87 -2.86
C ARG A 18 -7.83 3.11 -4.27
N ILE A 19 -8.97 2.48 -4.57
CA ILE A 19 -9.81 2.86 -5.72
C ILE A 19 -10.52 4.18 -5.38
N GLN A 20 -10.14 5.24 -6.07
CA GLN A 20 -10.61 6.60 -5.82
C GLN A 20 -11.95 6.86 -6.51
N LYS A 21 -13.06 6.76 -5.76
CA LYS A 21 -14.43 7.03 -6.24
C LYS A 21 -14.53 8.36 -6.99
N GLU A 22 -13.84 9.38 -6.52
CA GLU A 22 -13.80 10.73 -7.09
C GLU A 22 -13.22 10.81 -8.51
N ARG A 23 -12.59 9.73 -9.01
CA ARG A 23 -12.04 9.67 -10.38
C ARG A 23 -12.97 9.01 -11.40
N PHE A 24 -14.13 8.51 -10.97
CA PHE A 24 -15.09 7.87 -11.86
C PHE A 24 -16.13 8.88 -12.34
N ALA A 25 -16.43 8.85 -13.64
CA ALA A 25 -17.49 9.67 -14.23
C ALA A 25 -18.89 9.15 -13.85
N ASP A 26 -19.00 7.84 -13.63
CA ASP A 26 -20.22 7.16 -13.23
C ASP A 26 -20.01 6.31 -11.96
N VAL A 27 -20.97 6.39 -11.05
CA VAL A 27 -20.98 5.63 -9.79
C VAL A 27 -21.13 4.13 -10.06
N GLU A 28 -21.84 3.73 -11.11
CA GLU A 28 -22.03 2.31 -11.43
C GLU A 28 -20.72 1.63 -11.85
N GLU A 29 -19.87 2.33 -12.61
CA GLU A 29 -18.53 1.86 -12.96
C GLU A 29 -17.65 1.68 -11.73
N TYR A 30 -17.70 2.64 -10.80
CA TYR A 30 -17.01 2.51 -9.51
C TYR A 30 -17.48 1.28 -8.74
N VAL A 31 -18.80 1.05 -8.65
CA VAL A 31 -19.36 -0.10 -7.91
C VAL A 31 -18.91 -1.43 -8.52
N LYS A 32 -18.75 -1.52 -9.84
CA LYS A 32 -18.27 -2.73 -10.51
C LYS A 32 -16.84 -3.11 -10.15
N VAL A 33 -15.98 -2.12 -9.90
CA VAL A 33 -14.54 -2.34 -9.63
C VAL A 33 -14.16 -2.21 -8.16
N LYS A 34 -15.02 -1.58 -7.35
CA LYS A 34 -14.83 -1.46 -5.91
C LYS A 34 -14.80 -2.86 -5.30
N GLY A 35 -13.69 -3.19 -4.63
CA GLY A 35 -13.49 -4.50 -3.99
C GLY A 35 -12.89 -5.58 -4.89
N SER A 36 -12.64 -5.31 -6.17
CA SER A 36 -11.99 -6.28 -7.08
C SER A 36 -10.55 -6.63 -6.68
N TYR A 37 -9.89 -5.78 -5.89
CA TYR A 37 -8.50 -5.94 -5.48
C TYR A 37 -8.36 -5.81 -3.96
N LYS A 38 -8.99 -6.74 -3.23
CA LYS A 38 -8.91 -6.80 -1.77
C LYS A 38 -7.80 -7.73 -1.33
N ILE A 39 -6.88 -7.23 -0.51
CA ILE A 39 -5.84 -8.03 0.11
C ILE A 39 -6.37 -8.64 1.41
N VAL A 40 -6.33 -9.98 1.49
CA VAL A 40 -6.81 -10.77 2.64
C VAL A 40 -5.71 -11.70 3.17
N PRO A 41 -5.79 -12.16 4.44
CA PRO A 41 -4.76 -13.01 5.04
C PRO A 41 -4.41 -14.27 4.26
N ASP A 42 -5.38 -14.89 3.57
CA ASP A 42 -5.14 -16.10 2.78
C ASP A 42 -4.15 -15.90 1.62
N MET A 43 -4.04 -14.68 1.10
CA MET A 43 -3.10 -14.35 0.03
C MET A 43 -1.64 -14.41 0.49
N LEU A 44 -1.39 -14.26 1.80
CA LEU A 44 -0.04 -14.37 2.37
C LEU A 44 0.57 -15.76 2.12
N LYS A 45 -0.26 -16.80 1.99
CA LYS A 45 0.19 -18.18 1.70
C LYS A 45 0.86 -18.30 0.32
N LYS A 46 0.58 -17.36 -0.59
CA LYS A 46 1.13 -17.31 -1.94
C LYS A 46 2.28 -16.30 -2.08
N MET A 47 2.49 -15.44 -1.08
CA MET A 47 3.56 -14.45 -1.10
C MET A 47 4.88 -15.06 -0.64
N LYS A 48 6.01 -14.46 -1.05
CA LYS A 48 7.30 -14.77 -0.43
C LYS A 48 7.26 -14.45 1.05
N ASP A 49 8.05 -15.20 1.82
CA ASP A 49 8.10 -15.07 3.28
C ASP A 49 8.59 -13.69 3.76
N ASP A 50 9.43 -13.03 2.96
CA ASP A 50 10.03 -11.73 3.21
C ASP A 50 9.38 -10.60 2.40
N ALA A 51 8.37 -10.90 1.59
CA ALA A 51 7.65 -9.88 0.84
C ALA A 51 6.95 -8.89 1.77
N ILE A 52 6.86 -7.64 1.35
CA ILE A 52 6.21 -6.57 2.12
C ILE A 52 5.01 -5.97 1.39
N ILE A 53 4.04 -5.50 2.17
CA ILE A 53 2.85 -4.80 1.70
C ILE A 53 2.96 -3.33 2.09
N MET A 54 2.84 -2.47 1.09
CA MET A 54 2.89 -1.00 1.22
C MET A 54 1.57 -0.38 0.76
N HIS A 55 1.23 0.77 1.35
CA HIS A 55 0.01 1.50 1.03
C HIS A 55 0.18 2.97 1.43
N PRO A 56 -0.20 3.94 0.57
CA PRO A 56 0.02 5.37 0.85
C PRO A 56 -0.90 5.93 1.95
N LEU A 57 -1.98 5.23 2.28
CA LEU A 57 -3.05 5.62 3.21
C LEU A 57 -3.80 6.92 2.78
N PRO A 58 -4.99 7.20 3.33
CA PRO A 58 -5.83 6.30 4.13
C PRO A 58 -6.33 5.12 3.28
N ARG A 59 -6.47 3.95 3.92
CA ARG A 59 -7.11 2.78 3.28
C ARG A 59 -8.61 2.74 3.58
N LEU A 60 -9.40 2.10 2.71
CA LEU A 60 -10.82 1.82 2.95
C LEU A 60 -11.05 0.32 3.19
N ASP A 61 -11.16 -0.45 2.12
CA ASP A 61 -11.52 -1.87 2.11
C ASP A 61 -10.55 -2.72 1.27
N GLU A 62 -9.58 -2.07 0.61
CA GLU A 62 -8.57 -2.70 -0.24
C GLU A 62 -7.54 -3.54 0.54
N ILE A 63 -7.36 -3.34 1.84
CA ILE A 63 -6.50 -4.17 2.71
C ILE A 63 -7.28 -4.53 3.98
N SER A 64 -7.44 -5.82 4.27
CA SER A 64 -8.11 -6.27 5.50
C SER A 64 -7.33 -5.81 6.75
N PRO A 65 -8.01 -5.30 7.81
CA PRO A 65 -7.37 -5.01 9.09
C PRO A 65 -6.69 -6.23 9.74
N ASP A 66 -7.11 -7.45 9.42
CA ASP A 66 -6.49 -8.68 9.93
C ASP A 66 -5.00 -8.80 9.53
N LEU A 67 -4.59 -8.11 8.46
CA LEU A 67 -3.20 -8.07 8.00
C LEU A 67 -2.32 -7.18 8.88
N ASP A 68 -2.87 -6.29 9.72
CA ASP A 68 -2.11 -5.28 10.46
C ASP A 68 -1.07 -5.87 11.41
N SER A 69 -1.35 -7.06 11.94
CA SER A 69 -0.47 -7.77 12.88
C SER A 69 0.60 -8.62 12.17
N THR A 70 0.57 -8.69 10.84
CA THR A 70 1.43 -9.59 10.07
C THR A 70 2.81 -8.98 9.81
N LYS A 71 3.83 -9.83 9.66
CA LYS A 71 5.20 -9.36 9.36
C LYS A 71 5.28 -8.59 8.04
N GLN A 72 4.41 -8.91 7.07
CA GLN A 72 4.38 -8.33 5.74
C GLN A 72 3.80 -6.90 5.74
N ALA A 73 2.93 -6.54 6.69
CA ALA A 73 2.32 -5.21 6.74
C ALA A 73 3.35 -4.12 7.10
N LYS A 74 3.74 -3.29 6.12
CA LYS A 74 4.71 -2.19 6.31
C LYS A 74 4.12 -0.79 6.11
N TYR A 75 2.84 -0.67 5.77
CA TYR A 75 2.19 0.64 5.53
C TYR A 75 2.15 1.58 6.75
N PHE A 76 2.06 1.07 7.98
CA PHE A 76 2.17 1.94 9.18
C PHE A 76 3.59 2.46 9.38
N LYS A 77 4.59 1.59 9.21
CA LYS A 77 6.00 1.95 9.29
C LYS A 77 6.41 2.91 8.16
N GLN A 78 5.85 2.71 6.97
CA GLN A 78 5.96 3.65 5.84
C GLN A 78 5.43 5.04 6.21
N ALA A 79 4.27 5.13 6.87
CA ALA A 79 3.71 6.41 7.29
C ALA A 79 4.57 7.11 8.36
N GLU A 80 5.11 6.35 9.33
CA GLU A 80 6.06 6.84 10.33
C GLU A 80 7.30 7.46 9.67
N TYR A 81 7.89 6.75 8.71
CA TYR A 81 9.06 7.23 7.95
C TYR A 81 8.78 8.48 7.12
N GLY A 82 7.52 8.79 6.83
CA GLY A 82 7.14 10.05 6.20
C GLY A 82 7.52 11.28 7.05
N LYS A 83 7.49 11.18 8.39
CA LYS A 83 7.92 12.26 9.29
C LYS A 83 9.41 12.53 9.15
N ASP A 84 10.23 11.50 9.28
CA ASP A 84 11.69 11.62 9.27
C ASP A 84 12.20 12.01 7.87
N THR A 85 11.61 11.44 6.82
CA THR A 85 11.93 11.81 5.43
C THR A 85 11.66 13.28 5.16
N ARG A 86 10.53 13.83 5.63
CA ARG A 86 10.21 15.26 5.48
C ARG A 86 11.15 16.14 6.30
N ALA A 87 11.49 15.74 7.52
CA ALA A 87 12.46 16.48 8.35
C ALA A 87 13.83 16.54 7.67
N ALA A 88 14.33 15.41 7.14
CA ALA A 88 15.58 15.37 6.40
C ALA A 88 15.52 16.23 5.13
N LEU A 89 14.43 16.15 4.36
CA LEU A 89 14.24 16.98 3.17
C LEU A 89 14.23 18.48 3.50
N LEU A 90 13.54 18.88 4.56
CA LEU A 90 13.52 20.28 5.01
C LEU A 90 14.90 20.74 5.46
N ALA A 91 15.65 19.91 6.19
CA ALA A 91 17.02 20.23 6.60
C ALA A 91 17.94 20.42 5.39
N LEU A 92 17.84 19.57 4.36
CA LEU A 92 18.64 19.72 3.13
C LEU A 92 18.34 21.00 2.35
N ILE A 93 17.09 21.46 2.37
CA ILE A 93 16.66 22.65 1.62
C ILE A 93 16.95 23.94 2.39
N LEU A 94 16.75 23.94 3.71
CA LEU A 94 16.75 25.15 4.53
C LEU A 94 18.06 25.38 5.30
N ASN A 95 18.94 24.38 5.42
CA ASN A 95 20.21 24.54 6.10
C ASN A 95 21.32 24.93 5.12
N GLU A 96 21.69 26.23 5.12
CA GLU A 96 22.72 26.81 4.24
C GLU A 96 24.10 26.17 4.40
N ASN A 97 24.38 25.55 5.55
CA ASN A 97 25.68 24.95 5.85
C ASN A 97 25.75 23.42 5.66
N GLY A 98 24.68 22.78 5.17
CA GLY A 98 24.61 21.33 5.02
C GLY A 98 24.67 20.57 6.36
N PHE A 99 24.71 19.24 6.29
CA PHE A 99 24.95 18.37 7.44
C PHE A 99 26.45 18.24 7.74
#